data_AF-A0A930PI66-F1
#
_entry.id   AF-A0A930PI66-F1
#
_cell.length_a   1.000
_cell.length_b   1.000
_cell.length_c   1.000
_cell.angle_alpha   90.00
_cell.angle_beta   90.00
_cell.angle_gamma   90.00
#
_symmetry.space_group_name_H-M   'P 1'
#
loop_
_entity.id
_entity.type
_entity.pdbx_description
1 polymer ?
#
loop_
_entity_poly.entity_id
_entity_poly.type
_entity_poly.pdbx_seq_one_letter_code
_entity_poly.pdbx_strand_id
1 'polypeptide(L)'
;MTAIQLGMPKVVHYGEGNIFEETPFPKYAKEELKNEQLRANLRFVTHAIRNKRARVTAEVPDWQDLRNTGESVKNYVLANLPELLEQFERNFTAAGGHVHWARNATEANQIALDLIREQGVDEIIKIKSMATAETGLNEFLEENGINAIETDLAEEIVQLGHDRPSHILVPAI
;
A
#
# COMPACT_ATOMS: atom_id res chain seq x y z
N MET A 1 -2.06 14.56 -37.53
CA MET A 1 -2.09 14.01 -36.16
C MET A 1 -0.65 13.87 -35.69
N THR A 2 -0.22 14.74 -34.80
CA THR A 2 1.16 14.75 -34.27
C THR A 2 1.13 13.94 -32.97
N ALA A 3 1.73 12.75 -32.97
CA ALA A 3 1.88 11.96 -31.76
C ALA A 3 3.03 12.57 -30.93
N ILE A 4 2.71 13.07 -29.73
CA ILE A 4 3.72 13.48 -28.75
C ILE A 4 4.27 12.19 -28.14
N GLN A 5 5.53 11.89 -28.42
CA GLN A 5 6.23 10.76 -27.84
C GLN A 5 6.61 11.10 -26.40
N LEU A 6 5.83 10.61 -25.44
CA LEU A 6 6.00 10.91 -24.01
C LEU A 6 7.25 10.28 -23.36
N GLY A 7 8.05 9.55 -24.13
CA GLY A 7 9.15 8.75 -23.59
C GLY A 7 8.64 7.67 -22.62
N MET A 8 9.50 6.72 -22.25
CA MET A 8 9.25 5.99 -21.01
C MET A 8 9.62 6.95 -19.87
N PRO A 9 8.75 7.16 -18.86
CA PRO A 9 9.16 7.91 -17.69
C PRO A 9 10.43 7.24 -17.15
N LYS A 10 11.54 7.98 -17.15
CA LYS A 10 12.69 7.58 -16.32
C LYS A 10 12.14 7.66 -14.91
N VAL A 11 11.90 6.51 -14.28
CA VAL A 11 11.52 6.48 -12.87
C VAL A 11 12.71 7.04 -12.11
N VAL A 12 12.65 8.32 -11.77
CA VAL A 12 13.58 8.91 -10.82
C VAL A 12 13.09 8.40 -9.47
N HIS A 13 13.67 7.29 -9.01
CA HIS A 13 13.49 6.85 -7.65
C HIS A 13 14.14 7.90 -6.74
N TYR A 14 13.34 8.64 -5.99
CA TYR A 14 13.83 9.41 -4.85
C TYR A 14 13.74 8.49 -3.62
N GLY A 15 14.90 8.09 -3.08
CA GLY A 15 14.99 7.23 -1.90
C GLY A 15 15.18 5.73 -2.19
N GLU A 16 15.40 4.97 -1.13
CA GLU A 16 15.40 3.51 -1.12
C GLU A 16 14.04 3.04 -0.58
N GLY A 17 13.32 2.24 -1.37
CA GLY A 17 12.04 1.64 -0.95
C GLY A 17 12.26 0.19 -0.52
N ASN A 18 11.43 -0.31 0.39
CA ASN A 18 11.58 -1.65 0.95
C ASN A 18 11.05 -2.76 0.00
N ILE A 19 10.37 -2.39 -1.08
CA ILE A 19 9.82 -3.35 -2.06
C ILE A 19 10.71 -3.37 -3.29
N PHE A 20 11.58 -4.39 -3.38
CA PHE A 20 12.45 -4.61 -4.54
C PHE A 20 12.53 -6.08 -4.92
N GLU A 21 12.75 -6.33 -6.22
CA GLU A 21 13.03 -7.65 -6.76
C GLU A 21 14.44 -7.71 -7.33
N GLU A 22 15.22 -8.70 -6.91
CA GLU A 22 16.59 -8.90 -7.39
C GLU A 22 16.62 -9.50 -8.80
N THR A 23 15.56 -10.22 -9.17
CA THR A 23 15.45 -10.88 -10.47
C THR A 23 14.70 -9.99 -11.46
N PRO A 24 15.27 -9.69 -12.65
CA PRO A 24 14.57 -8.92 -13.67
C PRO A 24 13.23 -9.54 -14.06
N PHE A 25 12.19 -8.71 -14.17
CA PHE A 25 10.81 -9.14 -14.45
C PHE A 25 10.68 -10.20 -15.56
N PRO A 26 11.32 -10.10 -16.74
CA PRO A 26 11.15 -11.12 -17.78
C PRO A 26 11.64 -12.51 -17.37
N LYS A 27 12.69 -12.58 -16.55
CA LYS A 27 13.22 -13.84 -16.04
C LYS A 27 12.30 -14.39 -14.96
N TYR A 28 11.93 -13.56 -13.98
CA TYR A 28 11.04 -13.92 -12.89
C TYR A 28 9.68 -14.41 -13.41
N ALA A 29 9.06 -13.67 -14.33
CA ALA A 29 7.79 -14.04 -14.95
C ALA A 29 7.86 -15.39 -15.69
N LYS A 30 8.94 -15.68 -16.40
CA LYS A 30 9.10 -16.96 -17.11
C LYS A 30 9.17 -18.16 -16.17
N GLU A 31 9.71 -17.96 -14.98
CA GLU A 31 9.79 -18.96 -13.92
C GLU A 31 8.44 -19.15 -13.25
N GLU A 32 7.86 -18.07 -12.71
CA GLU A 32 6.57 -18.12 -12.00
C GLU A 32 5.40 -18.56 -12.88
N LEU A 33 5.44 -18.30 -14.19
CA LEU A 33 4.41 -18.81 -15.11
C LEU A 33 4.36 -20.34 -15.19
N LYS A 34 5.38 -21.05 -14.70
CA LYS A 34 5.38 -22.52 -14.59
C LYS A 34 4.75 -23.02 -13.30
N ASN A 35 4.49 -22.14 -12.33
CA ASN A 35 3.83 -22.50 -11.08
C ASN A 35 2.32 -22.73 -11.33
N GLU A 36 1.96 -23.95 -11.71
CA GLU A 36 0.59 -24.30 -12.09
C GLU A 36 -0.41 -24.10 -10.95
N GLN A 37 0.00 -24.41 -9.72
CA GLN A 37 -0.84 -24.25 -8.52
C GLN A 37 -1.13 -22.77 -8.26
N LEU A 38 -0.10 -21.91 -8.20
CA LEU A 38 -0.28 -20.48 -7.98
C LEU A 38 -1.17 -19.87 -9.08
N ARG A 39 -0.96 -20.27 -10.33
CA ARG A 39 -1.78 -19.80 -11.45
C ARG A 39 -3.25 -20.24 -11.33
N ALA A 40 -3.50 -21.46 -10.87
CA ALA A 40 -4.85 -21.94 -10.61
C ALA A 40 -5.51 -21.15 -9.46
N ASN A 41 -4.79 -20.94 -8.35
CA ASN A 41 -5.26 -20.17 -7.20
C ASN A 41 -5.60 -18.72 -7.60
N LEU A 42 -4.67 -18.01 -8.25
CA LEU A 42 -4.87 -16.63 -8.69
C LEU A 42 -6.05 -16.50 -9.65
N ARG A 43 -6.20 -17.44 -10.59
CA ARG A 43 -7.36 -17.46 -11.51
C ARG A 43 -8.66 -17.61 -10.73
N PHE A 44 -8.74 -18.59 -9.84
CA PHE A 44 -9.93 -18.84 -9.04
C PHE A 44 -10.31 -17.60 -8.19
N VAL A 45 -9.36 -17.08 -7.40
CA VAL A 45 -9.58 -15.94 -6.50
C VAL A 45 -9.99 -14.70 -7.30
N THR A 46 -9.31 -14.40 -8.41
CA THR A 46 -9.64 -13.24 -9.25
C THR A 46 -11.06 -13.33 -9.82
N HIS A 47 -11.46 -14.49 -10.33
CA HIS A 47 -12.83 -14.68 -10.84
C HIS A 47 -13.87 -14.60 -9.72
N ALA A 48 -13.60 -15.21 -8.56
CA ALA A 48 -14.51 -15.17 -7.41
C ALA A 48 -14.75 -13.73 -6.93
N ILE A 49 -13.69 -12.93 -6.78
CA ILE A 49 -13.79 -11.52 -6.38
C ILE A 49 -14.53 -10.70 -7.44
N ARG A 50 -14.20 -10.87 -8.72
CA ARG A 50 -14.87 -10.15 -9.81
C ARG A 50 -16.36 -10.45 -9.89
N ASN A 51 -16.74 -11.71 -9.73
CA ASN A 51 -18.15 -12.13 -9.75
C ASN A 51 -18.91 -11.60 -8.53
N LYS A 52 -18.32 -11.68 -7.33
CA LYS A 52 -18.91 -11.09 -6.11
C LYS A 52 -19.09 -9.58 -6.27
N ARG A 53 -18.07 -8.88 -6.76
CA ARG A 53 -18.14 -7.43 -7.03
C ARG A 53 -19.24 -7.13 -8.03
N ALA A 54 -19.28 -7.82 -9.17
CA ALA A 54 -20.28 -7.60 -10.21
C ALA A 54 -21.71 -7.75 -9.68
N ARG A 55 -21.96 -8.74 -8.82
CA ARG A 55 -23.26 -8.94 -8.17
C ARG A 55 -23.65 -7.74 -7.30
N VAL A 56 -22.78 -7.33 -6.37
CA VAL A 56 -23.07 -6.22 -5.45
C VAL A 56 -23.21 -4.90 -6.22
N THR A 57 -22.36 -4.65 -7.21
CA THR A 57 -22.43 -3.41 -7.99
C THR A 57 -23.67 -3.35 -8.89
N ALA A 58 -24.23 -4.49 -9.28
CA ALA A 58 -25.49 -4.53 -10.05
C ALA A 58 -26.72 -4.13 -9.22
N GLU A 59 -26.61 -4.15 -7.88
CA GLU A 59 -27.65 -3.67 -6.96
C GLU A 59 -27.67 -2.13 -6.88
N VAL A 60 -26.66 -1.45 -7.45
CA VAL A 60 -26.48 0.01 -7.41
C VAL A 60 -26.69 0.59 -8.82
N PRO A 61 -27.86 1.16 -9.12
CA PRO A 61 -28.23 1.58 -10.49
C PRO A 61 -27.26 2.58 -11.13
N ASP A 62 -26.62 3.43 -10.32
CA ASP A 62 -25.71 4.51 -10.71
C ASP A 62 -24.24 4.17 -10.40
N TRP A 63 -23.90 2.88 -10.24
CA TRP A 63 -22.55 2.44 -9.86
C TRP A 63 -21.41 3.08 -10.69
N GLN A 64 -21.60 3.20 -12.00
CA GLN A 64 -20.58 3.78 -12.88
C GLN A 64 -20.39 5.28 -12.62
N ASP A 65 -21.46 6.01 -12.34
CA ASP A 65 -21.41 7.45 -12.05
C ASP A 65 -20.74 7.70 -10.69
N LEU A 66 -21.03 6.87 -9.69
CA LEU A 66 -20.32 6.88 -8.40
C LEU A 66 -18.83 6.62 -8.58
N ARG A 67 -18.45 5.65 -9.41
CA ARG A 67 -17.05 5.36 -9.73
C ARG A 67 -16.37 6.53 -10.43
N ASN A 68 -17.01 7.13 -11.43
CA ASN A 68 -16.49 8.28 -12.17
C ASN A 68 -16.33 9.50 -11.25
N THR A 69 -17.27 9.69 -10.30
CA THR A 69 -17.19 10.74 -9.29
C THR A 69 -16.00 10.52 -8.37
N GLY A 70 -15.82 9.31 -7.84
CA GLY A 70 -14.67 8.97 -7.00
C GLY A 70 -13.33 9.15 -7.72
N GLU A 71 -13.27 8.78 -9.00
CA GLU A 71 -12.10 9.03 -9.86
C GLU A 71 -11.83 10.54 -10.02
N SER A 72 -12.87 11.32 -10.30
CA SER A 72 -12.75 12.78 -10.46
C SER A 72 -12.27 13.45 -9.17
N VAL A 73 -12.77 13.02 -8.01
CA VAL A 73 -12.32 13.50 -6.69
C VAL A 73 -10.85 13.15 -6.47
N LYS A 74 -10.42 11.91 -6.76
CA LYS A 74 -9.00 11.52 -6.63
C LYS A 74 -8.10 12.35 -7.55
N ASN A 75 -8.52 12.56 -8.79
CA ASN A 75 -7.76 13.38 -9.74
C ASN A 75 -7.64 14.83 -9.26
N TYR A 76 -8.73 15.40 -8.73
CA TYR A 76 -8.70 16.73 -8.12
C TYR A 76 -7.75 16.78 -6.91
N VAL A 77 -7.81 15.79 -6.02
CA VAL A 77 -6.93 15.73 -4.83
C VAL A 77 -5.47 15.67 -5.25
N LEU A 78 -5.12 14.80 -6.21
CA LEU A 78 -3.74 14.67 -6.69
C LEU A 78 -3.24 15.95 -7.38
N ALA A 79 -4.11 16.66 -8.11
CA ALA A 79 -3.75 17.91 -8.79
C ALA A 79 -3.55 19.09 -7.83
N ASN A 80 -4.12 19.04 -6.63
CA ASN A 80 -4.07 20.10 -5.61
C ASN A 80 -3.49 19.57 -4.29
N LEU A 81 -2.63 18.56 -4.39
CA LEU A 81 -2.16 17.80 -3.23
C LEU A 81 -1.46 18.69 -2.18
N PRO A 82 -0.55 19.62 -2.55
CA PRO A 82 0.12 20.47 -1.56
C PRO A 82 -0.84 21.28 -0.69
N GLU A 83 -1.80 21.96 -1.29
CA GLU A 83 -2.74 22.83 -0.58
C GLU A 83 -3.72 22.00 0.28
N LEU A 84 -4.17 20.85 -0.24
CA LEU A 84 -5.08 19.96 0.48
C LEU A 84 -4.41 19.27 1.66
N LEU A 85 -3.13 19.00 1.57
CA LEU A 85 -2.31 18.44 2.65
C LEU A 85 -2.19 19.43 3.83
N GLU A 86 -1.88 20.69 3.57
CA GLU A 86 -1.87 21.72 4.62
C GLU A 86 -3.27 21.96 5.19
N GLN A 87 -4.31 21.91 4.34
CA GLN A 87 -5.69 22.04 4.80
C GLN A 87 -6.10 20.86 5.70
N PHE A 88 -5.67 19.65 5.37
CA PHE A 88 -5.86 18.47 6.19
C PHE A 88 -5.19 18.64 7.54
N GLU A 89 -3.91 19.03 7.57
CA GLU A 89 -3.16 19.26 8.81
C GLU A 89 -3.88 20.29 9.70
N ARG A 90 -4.24 21.46 9.17
CA ARG A 90 -4.98 22.48 9.93
C ARG A 90 -6.26 21.92 10.57
N ASN A 91 -7.04 21.17 9.80
CA ASN A 91 -8.31 20.62 10.27
C ASN A 91 -8.10 19.48 11.28
N PHE A 92 -7.13 18.61 11.04
CA PHE A 92 -6.81 17.49 11.93
C PHE A 92 -6.24 17.97 13.26
N THR A 93 -5.34 18.98 13.22
CA THR A 93 -4.83 19.64 14.42
C THR A 93 -5.93 20.37 15.19
N ALA A 94 -6.86 21.04 14.51
CA ALA A 94 -8.02 21.64 15.17
C ALA A 94 -8.93 20.60 15.85
N ALA A 95 -8.95 19.36 15.36
CA ALA A 95 -9.65 18.23 15.98
C ALA A 95 -8.83 17.53 17.10
N GLY A 96 -7.65 18.05 17.45
CA GLY A 96 -6.77 17.51 18.50
C GLY A 96 -5.76 16.45 18.02
N GLY A 97 -5.67 16.22 16.71
CA GLY A 97 -4.66 15.35 16.12
C GLY A 97 -3.31 16.05 15.94
N HIS A 98 -2.27 15.28 15.61
CA HIS A 98 -0.96 15.81 15.23
C HIS A 98 -0.52 15.18 13.92
N VAL A 99 -0.03 16.02 12.98
CA VAL A 99 0.51 15.56 11.70
C VAL A 99 2.03 15.64 11.78
N HIS A 100 2.69 14.52 11.52
CA HIS A 100 4.13 14.48 11.35
C HIS A 100 4.48 14.46 9.86
N TRP A 101 5.31 15.41 9.43
CA TRP A 101 5.82 15.48 8.06
C TRP A 101 7.15 14.73 7.95
N ALA A 102 7.28 13.87 6.94
CA ALA A 102 8.51 13.17 6.64
C ALA A 102 8.87 13.34 5.16
N ARG A 103 10.15 13.59 4.86
CA ARG A 103 10.67 13.76 3.50
C ARG A 103 10.90 12.44 2.79
N ASN A 104 11.11 11.36 3.54
CA ASN A 104 11.43 10.02 3.02
C ASN A 104 11.11 8.92 4.05
N ALA A 105 11.31 7.66 3.65
CA ALA A 105 11.07 6.48 4.47
C ALA A 105 11.85 6.50 5.79
N THR A 106 13.13 6.86 5.78
CA THR A 106 13.98 6.91 6.98
C THR A 106 13.41 7.86 8.03
N GLU A 107 13.02 9.07 7.62
CA GLU A 107 12.44 10.05 8.53
C GLU A 107 11.07 9.61 9.05
N ALA A 108 10.22 9.03 8.20
CA ALA A 108 8.92 8.51 8.60
C ALA A 108 9.04 7.39 9.65
N ASN A 109 9.96 6.45 9.42
CA ASN A 109 10.21 5.34 10.33
C ASN A 109 10.82 5.81 11.66
N GLN A 110 11.74 6.79 11.62
CA GLN A 110 12.33 7.35 12.84
C GLN A 110 11.28 8.05 13.70
N ILE A 111 10.40 8.86 13.09
CA ILE A 111 9.30 9.53 13.79
C ILE A 111 8.39 8.48 14.47
N ALA A 112 8.03 7.41 13.75
CA ALA A 112 7.21 6.34 14.31
C ALA A 112 7.88 5.68 15.52
N LEU A 113 9.17 5.34 15.42
CA LEU A 113 9.94 4.74 16.51
C LEU A 113 10.04 5.66 17.74
N ASP A 114 10.28 6.96 17.53
CA ASP A 114 10.38 7.92 18.63
C ASP A 114 9.05 8.05 19.38
N LEU A 115 7.93 8.14 18.65
CA LEU A 115 6.59 8.15 19.25
C LEU A 115 6.28 6.90 20.07
N ILE A 116 6.69 5.72 19.58
CA ILE A 116 6.51 4.44 20.30
C ILE A 116 7.35 4.43 21.58
N ARG A 117 8.62 4.85 21.50
CA ARG A 117 9.52 4.92 22.66
C ARG A 117 9.06 5.91 23.72
N GLU A 118 8.44 7.02 23.32
CA GLU A 118 7.83 7.97 24.27
C GLU A 118 6.73 7.33 25.12
N GLN A 119 6.03 6.32 24.59
CA GLN A 119 5.04 5.55 25.35
C GLN A 119 5.65 4.45 26.22
N GLY A 120 6.95 4.16 26.06
CA GLY A 120 7.65 3.12 26.83
C GLY A 120 7.17 1.70 26.53
N VAL A 121 6.66 1.46 25.32
CA VAL A 121 6.17 0.15 24.88
C VAL A 121 7.12 -0.46 23.85
N ASP A 122 7.16 -1.79 23.82
CA ASP A 122 7.92 -2.61 22.89
C ASP A 122 7.02 -3.42 21.95
N GLU A 123 5.70 -3.29 22.08
CA GLU A 123 4.71 -3.95 21.23
C GLU A 123 3.63 -2.97 20.78
N ILE A 124 3.28 -3.01 19.49
CA ILE A 124 2.23 -2.18 18.90
C ILE A 124 1.31 -3.02 18.01
N ILE A 125 0.08 -2.53 17.86
CA ILE A 125 -0.88 -3.05 16.90
C ILE A 125 -1.00 -2.02 15.75
N LYS A 126 -0.91 -2.50 14.52
CA LYS A 126 -1.04 -1.66 13.32
C LYS A 126 -2.07 -2.22 12.34
N ILE A 127 -2.68 -1.31 11.59
CA ILE A 127 -3.48 -1.68 10.43
C ILE A 127 -2.59 -1.90 9.22
N LYS A 128 -3.08 -2.70 8.27
CA LYS A 128 -2.48 -2.84 6.95
C LYS A 128 -2.33 -1.48 6.29
N SER A 129 -1.12 -1.20 5.79
CA SER A 129 -0.85 0.00 5.01
C SER A 129 0.22 -0.28 3.97
N MET A 130 -0.07 0.07 2.72
CA MET A 130 0.96 0.01 1.66
C MET A 130 2.08 1.01 1.92
N ALA A 131 1.78 2.15 2.52
CA ALA A 131 2.80 3.14 2.85
C ALA A 131 3.81 2.56 3.84
N THR A 132 3.37 1.78 4.83
CA THR A 132 4.29 1.15 5.79
C THR A 132 5.09 0.01 5.17
N ALA A 133 4.53 -0.69 4.17
CA ALA A 133 5.26 -1.68 3.39
C ALA A 133 6.31 -1.02 2.48
N GLU A 134 5.98 0.10 1.84
CA GLU A 134 6.89 0.87 0.98
C GLU A 134 8.05 1.47 1.79
N THR A 135 7.79 1.95 3.01
CA THR A 135 8.82 2.49 3.90
C THR A 135 9.58 1.42 4.69
N GLY A 136 9.15 0.16 4.68
CA GLY A 136 9.77 -0.92 5.47
C GLY A 136 9.66 -0.70 6.98
N LEU A 137 8.50 -0.21 7.43
CA LEU A 137 8.30 0.14 8.83
C LEU A 137 8.40 -1.08 9.75
N ASN A 138 7.87 -2.24 9.34
CA ASN A 138 7.84 -3.43 10.19
C ASN A 138 9.26 -3.93 10.46
N GLU A 139 10.08 -4.04 9.41
CA GLU A 139 11.49 -4.45 9.49
C GLU A 139 12.30 -3.45 10.31
N PHE A 140 12.10 -2.15 10.08
CA PHE A 140 12.78 -1.10 10.84
C PHE A 140 12.44 -1.13 12.34
N LEU A 141 11.17 -1.37 12.69
CA LEU A 141 10.73 -1.48 14.07
C LEU A 141 11.29 -2.75 14.74
N GLU A 142 11.28 -3.89 14.04
CA GLU A 142 11.85 -5.15 14.52
C GLU A 142 13.34 -5.01 14.83
N GLU A 143 14.12 -4.42 13.92
CA GLU A 143 15.55 -4.12 14.11
C GLU A 143 15.81 -3.22 15.33
N ASN A 144 14.82 -2.41 15.72
CA ASN A 144 14.87 -1.50 16.87
C ASN A 144 14.21 -2.06 18.14
N GLY A 145 13.86 -3.35 18.14
CA GLY A 145 13.31 -4.05 19.30
C GLY A 145 11.82 -3.78 19.55
N ILE A 146 11.07 -3.34 18.54
CA ILE A 146 9.63 -3.13 18.62
C ILE A 146 8.90 -4.22 17.83
N ASN A 147 8.01 -4.96 18.49
CA ASN A 147 7.14 -5.95 17.88
C ASN A 147 5.88 -5.27 17.29
N ALA A 148 5.78 -5.18 15.97
CA ALA A 148 4.61 -4.61 15.29
C ALA A 148 3.68 -5.72 14.77
N ILE A 149 2.46 -5.80 15.30
CA ILE A 149 1.48 -6.85 14.95
C ILE A 149 0.42 -6.29 13.99
N GLU A 150 0.23 -6.96 12.84
CA GLU A 150 -0.82 -6.61 11.87
C GLU A 150 -2.22 -7.01 12.35
N THR A 151 -3.22 -6.15 12.15
CA THR A 151 -4.63 -6.50 12.42
C THR A 151 -5.35 -7.14 11.24
N ASP A 152 -4.79 -7.04 10.03
CA ASP A 152 -5.36 -7.71 8.86
C ASP A 152 -4.94 -9.17 8.88
N LEU A 153 -5.90 -10.10 9.00
CA LEU A 153 -5.62 -11.53 9.13
C LEU A 153 -4.71 -12.07 8.02
N ALA A 154 -4.85 -11.57 6.79
CA ALA A 154 -4.05 -12.08 5.69
C ALA A 154 -2.61 -11.54 5.76
N GLU A 155 -2.42 -10.30 6.19
CA GLU A 155 -1.08 -9.78 6.53
C GLU A 155 -0.48 -10.49 7.74
N GLU A 156 -1.26 -10.81 8.77
CA GLU A 156 -0.82 -11.57 9.95
C GLU A 156 -0.35 -12.98 9.56
N ILE A 157 -1.08 -13.68 8.67
CA ILE A 157 -0.65 -14.98 8.12
C ILE A 157 0.70 -14.87 7.40
N VAL A 158 0.86 -13.85 6.57
CA VAL A 158 2.10 -13.61 5.82
C VAL A 158 3.26 -13.29 6.77
N GLN A 159 3.01 -12.45 7.77
CA GLN A 159 3.98 -12.10 8.82
C GLN A 159 4.44 -13.34 9.60
N LEU A 160 3.50 -14.15 10.09
CA LEU A 160 3.80 -15.40 10.82
C LEU A 160 4.51 -16.44 9.94
N GLY A 161 4.25 -16.43 8.64
CA GLY A 161 4.91 -17.28 7.66
C GLY A 161 6.30 -16.81 7.23
N HIS A 162 6.71 -15.59 7.63
CA HIS A 162 7.87 -14.88 7.08
C HIS A 162 7.89 -14.88 5.54
N ASP A 163 6.70 -14.72 4.93
CA ASP A 163 6.50 -14.76 3.49
C ASP A 163 6.30 -13.34 2.93
N ARG A 164 6.20 -13.21 1.60
CA ARG A 164 5.83 -11.98 0.92
C ARG A 164 4.36 -12.03 0.49
N PRO A 165 3.65 -10.89 0.49
CA PRO A 165 2.27 -10.85 0.03
C PRO A 165 2.19 -11.18 -1.47
N SER A 166 1.37 -12.16 -1.82
CA SER A 166 1.14 -12.58 -3.22
C SER A 166 0.36 -11.56 -4.04
N HIS A 167 -0.50 -10.76 -3.38
CA HIS A 167 -1.33 -9.75 -4.01
C HIS A 167 -1.80 -8.68 -3.01
N ILE A 168 -1.79 -7.41 -3.41
CA ILE A 168 -2.13 -6.26 -2.55
C ILE A 168 -3.48 -6.35 -1.84
N LEU A 169 -4.53 -6.88 -2.49
CA LEU A 169 -5.87 -7.03 -1.89
C LEU A 169 -6.08 -8.33 -1.11
N VAL A 170 -5.27 -9.35 -1.37
CA VAL A 170 -5.45 -10.73 -0.89
C VAL A 170 -4.05 -11.32 -0.75
N PRO A 171 -3.31 -10.98 0.31
CA PRO A 171 -1.88 -11.24 0.38
C PRO A 171 -1.53 -12.72 0.59
N ALA A 172 -2.40 -13.51 1.21
CA ALA A 172 -2.20 -14.95 1.43
C ALA A 172 -3.03 -15.81 0.44
N ILE A 173 -2.47 -16.14 -0.75
CA ILE A 173 -3.09 -16.96 -1.82
C ILE A 173 -2.29 -18.23 -2.08
#